data_AF-A0A2T4J5I6-F1
#
_entry.id   AF-A0A2T4J5I6-F1
#
_cell.length_a   1.000
_cell.length_b   1.000
_cell.length_c   1.000
_cell.angle_alpha   90.00
_cell.angle_beta   90.00
_cell.angle_gamma   90.00
#
_symmetry.space_group_name_H-M   'P 1'
#
loop_
_entity.id
_entity.type
_entity.pdbx_description
1 polymer ?
#
loop_
_entity_poly.entity_id
_entity_poly.type
_entity_poly.pdbx_seq_one_letter_code
_entity_poly.pdbx_strand_id
1 'polypeptide(L)'
;MTYLVPVAPPVPVPSTEPAPAILAVAEALQPDLAQGFQIEALRLRVEMERAFGGSDADGAWDWKLAYEAGEVALVLFLRKFGRALLARAGSPAALLPILAKVAGLLPTHTRRSEEMERFQQFSTPLHMGLAALAAAQITPRDLVLEPSAGTGLLAILAEIAGGSLALNELADTRADLLRLLFPGRPVTSFDAAQIDDHLDAGLRPSVILMNPPFSAVANVDGRTTEATARHLRSALARLVPGGRLVAITGSGFAADAPAWSENFVRLTESSRLVFTGAVSGAAFAKHGTSFETRISVFDKCRCGEKAGITADLARPMSVDAAQLLARILAEVPPRLSLDAGDPARSRSTSPFQGIPARASGFAATKSRATQSPKTDAHVSTPDAEDLGYTLRETADDLGAARLSDAIYETFRLQAIDIPGAAPHPTKLVQSAAMASVAPPKPSYRPKLPAAVLRDGLLSDAQLETVIYAGEAHGAYLAGSWCLDETGDMVSAAPDD
;
A
#
# COMPACT_ATOMS: atom_id res chain seq x y z
N MET A 1 -38.29 -18.06 -45.68
CA MET A 1 -38.58 -17.72 -44.27
C MET A 1 -37.45 -18.27 -43.43
N THR A 2 -36.53 -17.41 -43.02
CA THR A 2 -35.39 -17.77 -42.17
C THR A 2 -35.75 -17.30 -40.77
N TYR A 3 -35.96 -18.24 -39.84
CA TYR A 3 -36.26 -17.94 -38.45
C TYR A 3 -34.97 -17.47 -37.76
N LEU A 4 -34.88 -16.19 -37.45
CA LEU A 4 -33.88 -15.64 -36.53
C LEU A 4 -34.39 -15.89 -35.10
N VAL A 5 -33.63 -16.65 -34.33
CA VAL A 5 -33.85 -16.85 -32.89
C VAL A 5 -33.64 -15.50 -32.18
N PRO A 6 -34.50 -15.08 -31.24
CA PRO A 6 -34.29 -13.83 -30.53
C PRO A 6 -33.05 -13.96 -29.65
N VAL A 7 -32.07 -13.07 -29.86
CA VAL A 7 -30.99 -12.85 -28.91
C VAL A 7 -31.63 -12.28 -27.64
N ALA A 8 -31.48 -13.00 -26.53
CA ALA A 8 -31.93 -12.51 -25.24
C ALA A 8 -31.23 -11.17 -24.92
N PRO A 9 -31.94 -10.18 -24.35
CA PRO A 9 -31.29 -8.93 -23.95
C PRO A 9 -30.19 -9.24 -22.93
N PRO A 10 -29.06 -8.50 -22.95
CA PRO A 10 -28.04 -8.64 -21.91
C PRO A 10 -28.71 -8.42 -20.56
N VAL A 11 -28.65 -9.43 -19.70
CA VAL A 11 -29.05 -9.29 -18.30
C VAL A 11 -28.13 -8.22 -17.71
N PRO A 12 -28.66 -7.13 -17.12
CA PRO A 12 -27.81 -6.20 -16.42
C PRO A 12 -27.17 -6.96 -15.26
N VAL A 13 -25.87 -7.19 -15.34
CA VAL A 13 -25.08 -7.63 -14.20
C VAL A 13 -25.20 -6.49 -13.19
N PRO A 14 -25.80 -6.70 -12.01
CA PRO A 14 -25.75 -5.67 -10.99
C PRO A 14 -24.26 -5.45 -10.69
N SER A 15 -23.76 -4.26 -11.02
CA SER A 15 -22.48 -3.77 -10.54
C SER A 15 -22.57 -3.71 -9.02
N THR A 16 -22.34 -4.85 -8.38
CA THR A 16 -22.44 -4.98 -6.93
C THR A 16 -21.13 -4.43 -6.41
N GLU A 17 -21.23 -3.30 -5.71
CA GLU A 17 -20.13 -2.73 -4.92
C GLU A 17 -19.36 -3.88 -4.21
N PRO A 18 -18.05 -4.06 -4.47
CA PRO A 18 -17.33 -5.24 -3.99
C PRO A 18 -17.31 -5.35 -2.46
N ALA A 19 -17.22 -4.22 -1.75
CA ALA A 19 -17.12 -4.21 -0.29
C ALA A 19 -18.36 -4.81 0.43
N PRO A 20 -19.61 -4.41 0.12
CA PRO A 20 -20.80 -5.09 0.63
C PRO A 20 -20.85 -6.59 0.32
N ALA A 21 -20.47 -7.01 -0.90
CA ALA A 21 -20.46 -8.42 -1.28
C ALA A 21 -19.44 -9.22 -0.46
N ILE A 22 -18.22 -8.70 -0.29
CA ILE A 22 -17.18 -9.29 0.56
C ILE A 22 -17.67 -9.41 2.01
N LEU A 23 -18.32 -8.37 2.55
CA LEU A 23 -18.85 -8.40 3.91
C LEU A 23 -19.92 -9.50 4.07
N ALA A 24 -20.84 -9.64 3.11
CA ALA A 24 -21.86 -10.68 3.13
C ALA A 24 -21.25 -12.10 3.12
N VAL A 25 -20.20 -12.32 2.32
CA VAL A 25 -19.44 -13.59 2.34
C VAL A 25 -18.80 -13.82 3.70
N ALA A 26 -18.14 -12.81 4.26
CA ALA A 26 -17.49 -12.90 5.56
C ALA A 26 -18.46 -13.22 6.70
N GLU A 27 -19.69 -12.67 6.64
CA GLU A 27 -20.78 -12.97 7.56
C GLU A 27 -21.28 -14.42 7.41
N ALA A 28 -21.42 -14.90 6.18
CA ALA A 28 -21.84 -16.27 5.88
C ALA A 28 -20.83 -17.33 6.38
N LEU A 29 -19.55 -16.97 6.47
CA LEU A 29 -18.48 -17.85 6.98
C LEU A 29 -18.37 -17.86 8.51
N GLN A 30 -19.03 -16.93 9.23
CA GLN A 30 -18.92 -16.84 10.69
C GLN A 30 -19.34 -18.12 11.45
N PRO A 31 -20.42 -18.83 11.08
CA PRO A 31 -20.83 -20.05 11.77
C PRO A 31 -19.76 -21.15 11.71
N ASP A 32 -19.06 -21.26 10.57
CA ASP A 32 -18.01 -22.25 10.34
C ASP A 32 -16.79 -21.92 11.19
N LEU A 33 -16.34 -20.66 11.18
CA LEU A 33 -15.24 -20.18 12.03
C LEU A 33 -15.52 -20.33 13.52
N ALA A 34 -16.75 -19.99 13.96
CA ALA A 34 -17.14 -20.09 15.36
C ALA A 34 -17.16 -21.55 15.88
N GLN A 35 -17.47 -22.51 15.01
CA GLN A 35 -17.45 -23.95 15.31
C GLN A 35 -16.05 -24.57 15.14
N GLY A 36 -15.11 -23.82 14.57
CA GLY A 36 -13.76 -24.32 14.30
C GLY A 36 -13.68 -25.24 13.08
N PHE A 37 -14.60 -25.11 12.14
CA PHE A 37 -14.58 -25.84 10.88
C PHE A 37 -13.62 -25.18 9.90
N GLN A 38 -12.90 -26.03 9.15
CA GLN A 38 -12.01 -25.57 8.09
C GLN A 38 -12.85 -25.07 6.91
N ILE A 39 -12.56 -23.86 6.46
CA ILE A 39 -13.18 -23.27 5.28
C ILE A 39 -12.39 -23.77 4.07
N GLU A 40 -13.00 -24.66 3.31
CA GLU A 40 -12.42 -25.16 2.07
C GLU A 40 -12.60 -24.14 0.92
N ALA A 41 -11.73 -24.23 -0.09
CA ALA A 41 -11.81 -23.37 -1.28
C ALA A 41 -13.18 -23.46 -1.99
N LEU A 42 -13.80 -24.65 -1.98
CA LEU A 42 -15.14 -24.84 -2.55
C LEU A 42 -16.21 -24.09 -1.74
N ARG A 43 -16.14 -24.14 -0.41
CA ARG A 43 -17.05 -23.42 0.48
C ARG A 43 -16.96 -21.91 0.25
N LEU A 44 -15.74 -21.39 0.17
CA LEU A 44 -15.49 -19.97 -0.11
C LEU A 44 -16.03 -19.57 -1.50
N ARG A 45 -15.75 -20.38 -2.54
CA ARG A 45 -16.25 -20.15 -3.91
C ARG A 45 -17.78 -20.08 -3.95
N VAL A 46 -18.49 -21.00 -3.29
CA VAL A 46 -19.96 -21.03 -3.29
C VAL A 46 -20.54 -19.73 -2.70
N GLU A 47 -19.98 -19.22 -1.61
CA GLU A 47 -20.47 -17.96 -1.03
C GLU A 47 -20.07 -16.75 -1.88
N MET A 48 -18.89 -16.76 -2.52
CA MET A 48 -18.50 -15.72 -3.48
C MET A 48 -19.47 -15.68 -4.68
N GLU A 49 -19.76 -16.81 -5.30
CA GLU A 49 -20.72 -16.89 -6.41
C GLU A 49 -22.11 -16.39 -6.01
N ARG A 50 -22.53 -16.70 -4.78
CA ARG A 50 -23.81 -16.24 -4.22
C ARG A 50 -23.85 -14.73 -4.03
N ALA A 51 -22.76 -14.14 -3.54
CA ALA A 51 -22.70 -12.71 -3.24
C ALA A 51 -22.45 -11.84 -4.48
N PHE A 52 -21.63 -12.31 -5.41
CA PHE A 52 -21.25 -11.60 -6.63
C PHE A 52 -22.15 -11.94 -7.84
N GLY A 53 -22.98 -12.99 -7.75
CA GLY A 53 -23.95 -13.34 -8.79
C GLY A 53 -23.36 -14.00 -10.04
N GLY A 54 -22.13 -14.52 -9.97
CA GLY A 54 -21.44 -15.17 -11.09
C GLY A 54 -20.17 -15.92 -10.66
N SER A 55 -19.58 -16.68 -11.58
CA SER A 55 -18.40 -17.50 -11.30
C SER A 55 -17.08 -16.74 -11.47
N ASP A 56 -15.98 -17.27 -10.91
CA ASP A 56 -14.62 -16.76 -11.17
C ASP A 56 -14.22 -16.93 -12.64
N ALA A 57 -14.78 -17.92 -13.34
CA ALA A 57 -14.52 -18.15 -14.77
C ALA A 57 -15.18 -17.08 -15.67
N ASP A 58 -16.30 -16.51 -15.23
CA ASP A 58 -17.02 -15.45 -15.95
C ASP A 58 -16.48 -14.04 -15.62
N GLY A 59 -15.47 -13.96 -14.74
CA GLY A 59 -14.86 -12.69 -14.30
C GLY A 59 -15.71 -11.90 -13.30
N ALA A 60 -16.73 -12.51 -12.68
CA ALA A 60 -17.59 -11.85 -11.71
C ALA A 60 -16.87 -11.48 -10.40
N TRP A 61 -15.83 -12.25 -10.05
CA TRP A 61 -14.93 -12.00 -8.92
C TRP A 61 -13.59 -12.70 -9.14
N ASP A 62 -12.56 -12.30 -8.40
CA ASP A 62 -11.24 -12.93 -8.42
C ASP A 62 -10.86 -13.49 -7.04
N TRP A 63 -9.81 -14.31 -7.00
CA TRP A 63 -9.35 -14.90 -5.74
C TRP A 63 -8.81 -13.88 -4.74
N LYS A 64 -8.43 -12.67 -5.17
CA LYS A 64 -8.03 -11.60 -4.25
C LYS A 64 -9.23 -11.18 -3.40
N LEU A 65 -10.39 -10.92 -4.00
CA LEU A 65 -11.62 -10.59 -3.27
C LEU A 65 -12.03 -11.73 -2.31
N ALA A 66 -11.84 -12.98 -2.72
CA ALA A 66 -12.12 -14.14 -1.87
C ALA A 66 -11.20 -14.21 -0.64
N TYR A 67 -9.91 -13.89 -0.80
CA TYR A 67 -8.97 -13.80 0.32
C TYR A 67 -9.30 -12.64 1.26
N GLU A 68 -9.68 -11.47 0.70
CA GLU A 68 -10.16 -10.34 1.50
C GLU A 68 -11.40 -10.72 2.32
N ALA A 69 -12.35 -11.47 1.76
CA ALA A 69 -13.50 -11.99 2.50
C ALA A 69 -13.11 -12.91 3.66
N GLY A 70 -12.08 -13.75 3.49
CA GLY A 70 -11.51 -14.56 4.56
C GLY A 70 -10.98 -13.71 5.70
N GLU A 71 -10.21 -12.66 5.41
CA GLU A 71 -9.67 -11.75 6.44
C GLU A 71 -10.75 -10.95 7.14
N VAL A 72 -11.72 -10.45 6.39
CA VAL A 72 -12.89 -9.77 6.95
C VAL A 72 -13.64 -10.72 7.88
N ALA A 73 -13.73 -12.02 7.55
CA ALA A 73 -14.30 -13.02 8.44
C ALA A 73 -13.49 -13.19 9.74
N LEU A 74 -12.16 -13.09 9.70
CA LEU A 74 -11.32 -13.03 10.92
C LEU A 74 -11.58 -11.77 11.73
N VAL A 75 -11.74 -10.61 11.07
CA VAL A 75 -12.06 -9.34 11.75
C VAL A 75 -13.39 -9.46 12.50
N LEU A 76 -14.43 -9.99 11.85
CA LEU A 76 -15.73 -10.23 12.48
C LEU A 76 -15.65 -11.24 13.64
N PHE A 77 -14.87 -12.32 13.47
CA PHE A 77 -14.62 -13.30 14.54
C PHE A 77 -13.95 -12.64 15.75
N LEU A 78 -12.89 -11.86 15.53
CA LEU A 78 -12.16 -11.14 16.57
C LEU A 78 -13.02 -10.08 17.25
N ARG A 79 -13.86 -9.37 16.50
CA ARG A 79 -14.83 -8.44 17.10
C ARG A 79 -15.77 -9.14 18.07
N LYS A 80 -16.28 -10.31 17.69
CA LYS A 80 -17.25 -11.06 18.49
C LYS A 80 -16.62 -11.74 19.70
N PHE A 81 -15.45 -12.37 19.53
CA PHE A 81 -14.85 -13.25 20.54
C PHE A 81 -13.54 -12.72 21.14
N GLY A 82 -12.86 -11.78 20.49
CA GLY A 82 -11.48 -11.39 20.78
C GLY A 82 -11.27 -10.86 22.20
N ARG A 83 -12.15 -10.00 22.72
CA ARG A 83 -12.08 -9.52 24.11
C ARG A 83 -12.23 -10.65 25.12
N ALA A 84 -13.17 -11.55 24.90
CA ALA A 84 -13.38 -12.71 25.77
C ALA A 84 -12.21 -13.70 25.70
N LEU A 85 -11.66 -13.92 24.50
CA LEU A 85 -10.47 -14.76 24.30
C LEU A 85 -9.24 -14.17 25.00
N LEU A 86 -9.01 -12.87 24.88
CA LEU A 86 -7.90 -12.18 25.55
C LEU A 86 -8.05 -12.23 27.08
N ALA A 87 -9.25 -11.94 27.60
CA ALA A 87 -9.53 -12.03 29.03
C ALA A 87 -9.35 -13.45 29.59
N ARG A 88 -9.77 -14.47 28.84
CA ARG A 88 -9.62 -15.89 29.24
C ARG A 88 -8.17 -16.36 29.14
N ALA A 89 -7.44 -15.96 28.10
CA ALA A 89 -6.05 -16.34 27.90
C ALA A 89 -5.10 -15.67 28.92
N GLY A 90 -5.45 -14.47 29.39
CA GLY A 90 -4.70 -13.73 30.41
C GLY A 90 -3.40 -13.10 29.92
N SER A 91 -2.90 -13.46 28.72
CA SER A 91 -1.73 -12.84 28.10
C SER A 91 -1.75 -12.96 26.57
N PRO A 92 -1.06 -12.05 25.83
CA PRO A 92 -0.86 -12.20 24.39
C PRO A 92 -0.18 -13.53 24.02
N ALA A 93 0.79 -13.99 24.82
CA ALA A 93 1.48 -15.26 24.57
C ALA A 93 0.54 -16.46 24.58
N ALA A 94 -0.41 -16.50 25.52
CA ALA A 94 -1.42 -17.56 25.59
C ALA A 94 -2.49 -17.46 24.49
N LEU A 95 -2.72 -16.25 23.95
CA LEU A 95 -3.67 -16.02 22.86
C LEU A 95 -3.10 -16.42 21.48
N LEU A 96 -1.79 -16.33 21.30
CA LEU A 96 -1.08 -16.64 20.05
C LEU A 96 -1.49 -17.99 19.41
N PRO A 97 -1.44 -19.14 20.11
CA PRO A 97 -1.81 -20.43 19.50
C PRO A 97 -3.29 -20.52 19.10
N ILE A 98 -4.17 -19.81 19.81
CA ILE A 98 -5.60 -19.75 19.48
C ILE A 98 -5.79 -19.01 18.17
N LEU A 99 -5.16 -17.83 18.03
CA LEU A 99 -5.26 -17.04 16.80
C LEU A 99 -4.60 -17.73 15.61
N ALA A 100 -3.47 -18.40 15.83
CA ALA A 100 -2.84 -19.22 14.79
C ALA A 100 -3.75 -20.35 14.31
N LYS A 101 -4.47 -21.01 15.24
CA LYS A 101 -5.45 -22.05 14.88
C LYS A 101 -6.62 -21.48 14.08
N VAL A 102 -7.19 -20.35 14.51
CA VAL A 102 -8.33 -19.72 13.83
C VAL A 102 -7.94 -19.22 12.43
N ALA A 103 -6.79 -18.55 12.29
CA ALA A 103 -6.28 -18.13 10.99
C ALA A 103 -6.03 -19.33 10.06
N GLY A 104 -5.56 -20.46 10.60
CA GLY A 104 -5.34 -21.70 9.86
C GLY A 104 -6.63 -22.44 9.44
N LEU A 105 -7.82 -21.96 9.81
CA LEU A 105 -9.08 -22.49 9.28
C LEU A 105 -9.38 -21.98 7.87
N LEU A 106 -8.77 -20.87 7.46
CA LEU A 106 -8.97 -20.31 6.12
C LEU A 106 -8.05 -20.97 5.08
N PRO A 107 -8.46 -20.95 3.79
CA PRO A 107 -7.60 -21.40 2.70
C PRO A 107 -6.29 -20.61 2.66
N THR A 108 -5.20 -21.29 2.29
CA THR A 108 -3.91 -20.62 2.05
C THR A 108 -3.98 -19.77 0.78
N HIS A 109 -3.31 -18.62 0.80
CA HIS A 109 -3.23 -17.69 -0.32
C HIS A 109 -2.29 -18.24 -1.41
N THR A 110 -2.76 -19.26 -2.12
CA THR A 110 -2.00 -20.02 -3.12
C THR A 110 -2.09 -19.42 -4.52
N ARG A 111 -3.10 -18.59 -4.81
CA ARG A 111 -3.29 -17.92 -6.09
C ARG A 111 -2.91 -16.45 -5.94
N ARG A 112 -1.86 -16.02 -6.63
CA ARG A 112 -1.41 -14.62 -6.62
C ARG A 112 -1.98 -13.91 -7.84
N SER A 113 -2.63 -12.77 -7.67
CA SER A 113 -3.00 -11.89 -8.79
C SER A 113 -1.87 -10.90 -9.09
N GLU A 114 -1.80 -10.40 -10.31
CA GLU A 114 -0.79 -9.41 -10.70
C GLU A 114 -0.86 -8.14 -9.83
N GLU A 115 -2.08 -7.72 -9.46
CA GLU A 115 -2.29 -6.56 -8.59
C GLU A 115 -1.73 -6.78 -7.17
N MET A 116 -1.90 -7.99 -6.60
CA MET A 116 -1.32 -8.35 -5.30
C MET A 116 0.20 -8.34 -5.34
N GLU A 117 0.81 -8.77 -6.44
CA GLU A 117 2.27 -8.73 -6.62
C GLU A 117 2.79 -7.31 -6.83
N ARG A 118 2.08 -6.49 -7.62
CA ARG A 118 2.44 -5.08 -7.89
C ARG A 118 2.38 -4.21 -6.63
N PHE A 119 1.29 -4.29 -5.87
CA PHE A 119 1.12 -3.46 -4.67
C PHE A 119 1.58 -4.13 -3.36
N GLN A 120 2.09 -5.36 -3.43
CA GLN A 120 2.55 -6.14 -2.26
C GLN A 120 1.52 -6.16 -1.14
N GLN A 121 0.25 -6.33 -1.53
CA GLN A 121 -0.90 -6.36 -0.63
C GLN A 121 -0.99 -7.72 0.09
N PHE A 122 0.11 -8.15 0.73
CA PHE A 122 0.14 -9.34 1.56
C PHE A 122 -0.40 -9.00 2.94
N SER A 123 -1.34 -9.81 3.38
CA SER A 123 -2.05 -9.61 4.64
C SER A 123 -1.14 -9.94 5.80
N THR A 124 -1.17 -9.09 6.83
CA THR A 124 -0.38 -9.30 8.03
C THR A 124 -0.80 -10.61 8.67
N PRO A 125 0.10 -11.60 8.80
CA PRO A 125 -0.25 -12.83 9.48
C PRO A 125 -0.69 -12.50 10.91
N LEU A 126 -1.87 -12.97 11.35
CA LEU A 126 -2.51 -12.53 12.59
C LEU A 126 -1.62 -12.66 13.84
N HIS A 127 -0.71 -13.64 13.82
CA HIS A 127 0.31 -13.84 14.86
C HIS A 127 1.35 -12.71 14.93
N MET A 128 1.75 -12.13 13.79
CA MET A 128 2.60 -10.93 13.75
C MET A 128 1.83 -9.71 14.23
N GLY A 129 0.54 -9.60 13.90
CA GLY A 129 -0.31 -8.55 14.44
C GLY A 129 -0.41 -8.58 15.96
N LEU A 130 -0.50 -9.77 16.56
CA LEU A 130 -0.49 -9.92 18.02
C LEU A 130 0.85 -9.54 18.65
N ALA A 131 1.98 -9.88 17.99
CA ALA A 131 3.30 -9.45 18.42
C ALA A 131 3.45 -7.92 18.35
N ALA A 132 2.98 -7.29 17.27
CA ALA A 132 2.95 -5.83 17.15
C ALA A 132 2.07 -5.17 18.21
N LEU A 133 0.90 -5.75 18.51
CA LEU A 133 0.01 -5.30 19.57
C LEU A 133 0.70 -5.33 20.95
N ALA A 134 1.41 -6.41 21.26
CA ALA A 134 2.14 -6.55 22.51
C ALA A 134 3.25 -5.48 22.65
N ALA A 135 3.97 -5.19 21.55
CA ALA A 135 4.99 -4.15 21.53
C ALA A 135 4.41 -2.73 21.68
N ALA A 136 3.20 -2.50 21.14
CA ALA A 136 2.56 -1.19 21.14
C ALA A 136 2.07 -0.74 22.52
N GLN A 137 1.78 -1.67 23.43
CA GLN A 137 1.32 -1.36 24.80
C GLN A 137 0.16 -0.34 24.80
N ILE A 138 -0.89 -0.65 24.04
CA ILE A 138 -2.07 0.20 23.85
C ILE A 138 -2.88 0.28 25.15
N THR A 139 -3.40 1.47 25.43
CA THR A 139 -4.29 1.78 26.54
C THR A 139 -5.58 2.43 26.04
N PRO A 140 -6.65 2.48 26.86
CA PRO A 140 -7.90 3.16 26.47
C PRO A 140 -7.79 4.67 26.22
N ARG A 141 -6.64 5.27 26.55
CA ARG A 141 -6.36 6.69 26.29
C ARG A 141 -5.74 6.93 24.92
N ASP A 142 -5.39 5.87 24.19
CA ASP A 142 -4.66 6.01 22.95
C ASP A 142 -5.59 6.22 21.76
N LEU A 143 -5.16 7.14 20.88
CA LEU A 143 -5.58 7.17 19.50
C LEU A 143 -4.54 6.41 18.68
N VAL A 144 -4.98 5.31 18.07
CA VAL A 144 -4.18 4.40 17.27
C VAL A 144 -4.44 4.72 15.80
N LEU A 145 -3.39 5.15 15.09
CA LEU A 145 -3.44 5.32 13.64
C LEU A 145 -2.86 4.07 12.96
N GLU A 146 -3.61 3.50 12.03
CA GLU A 146 -3.13 2.51 11.08
C GLU A 146 -3.09 3.12 9.68
N PRO A 147 -1.90 3.57 9.20
CA PRO A 147 -1.78 4.32 7.94
C PRO A 147 -1.95 3.44 6.69
N SER A 148 -1.82 2.12 6.83
CA SER A 148 -1.93 1.13 5.76
C SER A 148 -2.79 -0.03 6.25
N ALA A 149 -4.09 0.23 6.41
CA ALA A 149 -4.97 -0.60 7.21
C ALA A 149 -5.41 -1.93 6.59
N GLY A 150 -5.29 -2.08 5.27
CA GLY A 150 -5.73 -3.25 4.54
C GLY A 150 -7.20 -3.56 4.87
N THR A 151 -7.48 -4.81 5.27
CA THR A 151 -8.81 -5.27 5.70
C THR A 151 -9.13 -4.97 7.18
N GLY A 152 -8.18 -4.42 7.94
CA GLY A 152 -8.38 -4.01 9.33
C GLY A 152 -8.01 -5.05 10.39
N LEU A 153 -7.11 -5.99 10.08
CA LEU A 153 -6.64 -7.01 11.04
C LEU A 153 -5.85 -6.42 12.23
N LEU A 154 -5.01 -5.39 12.02
CA LEU A 154 -4.35 -4.72 13.15
C LEU A 154 -5.33 -3.78 13.86
N ALA A 155 -6.18 -3.07 13.11
CA ALA A 155 -7.23 -2.21 13.65
C ALA A 155 -8.11 -2.94 14.67
N ILE A 156 -8.60 -4.14 14.36
CA ILE A 156 -9.45 -4.88 15.30
C ILE A 156 -8.70 -5.30 16.56
N LEU A 157 -7.41 -5.66 16.46
CA LEU A 157 -6.57 -5.98 17.61
C LEU A 157 -6.37 -4.75 18.51
N ALA A 158 -6.15 -3.57 17.91
CA ALA A 158 -6.05 -2.31 18.64
C ALA A 158 -7.37 -1.92 19.34
N GLU A 159 -8.53 -2.12 18.69
CA GLU A 159 -9.85 -1.90 19.28
C GLU A 159 -10.16 -2.88 20.43
N ILE A 160 -9.72 -4.14 20.32
CA ILE A 160 -9.82 -5.13 21.39
C ILE A 160 -8.98 -4.72 22.60
N ALA A 161 -7.78 -4.16 22.37
CA ALA A 161 -6.93 -3.60 23.43
C ALA A 161 -7.48 -2.29 24.04
N GLY A 162 -8.55 -1.74 23.47
CA GLY A 162 -9.26 -0.57 23.99
C GLY A 162 -8.87 0.76 23.34
N GLY A 163 -7.98 0.76 22.35
CA GLY A 163 -7.60 1.97 21.63
C GLY A 163 -8.76 2.54 20.79
N SER A 164 -8.79 3.86 20.64
CA SER A 164 -9.61 4.51 19.61
C SER A 164 -8.86 4.46 18.27
N LEU A 165 -9.57 4.30 17.16
CA LEU A 165 -8.96 4.09 15.85
C LEU A 165 -9.03 5.33 14.96
N ALA A 166 -7.99 5.51 14.16
CA ALA A 166 -7.99 6.26 12.92
C ALA A 166 -7.33 5.39 11.84
N LEU A 167 -7.99 5.23 10.70
CA LEU A 167 -7.59 4.27 9.68
C LEU A 167 -7.33 4.99 8.35
N ASN A 168 -6.36 4.50 7.60
CA ASN A 168 -6.09 4.95 6.25
C ASN A 168 -5.83 3.75 5.35
N GLU A 169 -6.46 3.73 4.17
CA GLU A 169 -6.23 2.68 3.17
C GLU A 169 -6.40 3.26 1.77
N LEU A 170 -5.39 3.00 0.92
CA LEU A 170 -5.31 3.58 -0.42
C LEU A 170 -6.23 2.86 -1.41
N ALA A 171 -6.46 1.55 -1.25
CA ALA A 171 -7.35 0.81 -2.14
C ALA A 171 -8.82 1.07 -1.78
N ASP A 172 -9.61 1.56 -2.76
CA ASP A 172 -11.01 1.98 -2.56
C ASP A 172 -11.87 0.88 -1.93
N THR A 173 -11.85 -0.34 -2.48
CA THR A 173 -12.60 -1.48 -1.95
C THR A 173 -12.30 -1.75 -0.48
N ARG A 174 -11.02 -1.65 -0.08
CA ARG A 174 -10.62 -1.88 1.30
C ARG A 174 -10.98 -0.71 2.20
N ALA A 175 -10.85 0.52 1.73
CA ALA A 175 -11.32 1.70 2.45
C ALA A 175 -12.85 1.61 2.72
N ASP A 176 -13.63 1.17 1.74
CA ASP A 176 -15.07 0.95 1.91
C ASP A 176 -15.37 -0.20 2.88
N LEU A 177 -14.62 -1.30 2.81
CA LEU A 177 -14.71 -2.37 3.81
C LEU A 177 -14.41 -1.85 5.22
N LEU A 178 -13.39 -1.02 5.41
CA LEU A 178 -13.06 -0.44 6.71
C LEU A 178 -14.16 0.49 7.21
N ARG A 179 -14.84 1.24 6.34
CA ARG A 179 -16.00 2.08 6.71
C ARG A 179 -17.18 1.23 7.19
N LEU A 180 -17.44 0.11 6.52
CA LEU A 180 -18.48 -0.84 6.92
C LEU A 180 -18.11 -1.57 8.22
N LEU A 181 -16.85 -1.97 8.35
CA LEU A 181 -16.36 -2.69 9.51
C LEU A 181 -16.24 -1.79 10.73
N PHE A 182 -15.76 -0.56 10.63
CA PHE A 182 -15.50 0.30 11.79
C PHE A 182 -16.38 1.56 11.76
N PRO A 183 -17.71 1.41 11.92
CA PRO A 183 -18.62 2.54 11.82
C PRO A 183 -18.30 3.59 12.89
N GLY A 184 -18.27 4.86 12.47
CA GLY A 184 -17.96 5.99 13.34
C GLY A 184 -16.47 6.20 13.63
N ARG A 185 -15.56 5.44 12.99
CA ARG A 185 -14.12 5.71 12.99
C ARG A 185 -13.73 6.50 11.74
N PRO A 186 -12.79 7.45 11.83
CA PRO A 186 -12.28 8.13 10.64
C PRO A 186 -11.51 7.14 9.75
N VAL A 187 -11.91 7.07 8.48
CA VAL A 187 -11.26 6.29 7.42
C VAL A 187 -10.90 7.23 6.27
N THR A 188 -9.61 7.38 6.00
CA THR A 188 -9.07 8.19 4.88
C THR A 188 -8.43 7.29 3.81
N SER A 189 -8.12 7.87 2.66
CA SER A 189 -7.56 7.13 1.51
C SER A 189 -6.36 7.84 0.89
N PHE A 190 -5.48 8.39 1.74
CA PHE A 190 -4.26 9.09 1.31
C PHE A 190 -3.11 8.12 1.07
N ASP A 191 -2.12 8.52 0.26
CA ASP A 191 -0.83 7.84 0.22
C ASP A 191 -0.17 7.94 1.62
N ALA A 192 0.06 6.80 2.23
CA ALA A 192 0.63 6.70 3.57
C ALA A 192 2.06 7.24 3.65
N ALA A 193 2.79 7.35 2.53
CA ALA A 193 4.07 8.04 2.46
C ALA A 193 3.96 9.56 2.70
N GLN A 194 2.76 10.13 2.63
CA GLN A 194 2.43 11.55 2.83
C GLN A 194 1.32 11.73 3.88
N ILE A 195 1.13 10.74 4.77
CA ILE A 195 0.03 10.77 5.75
C ILE A 195 0.12 11.99 6.67
N ASP A 196 1.33 12.44 7.01
CA ASP A 196 1.52 13.64 7.82
C ASP A 196 1.16 14.94 7.08
N ASP A 197 1.18 14.96 5.75
CA ASP A 197 0.85 16.15 5.00
C ASP A 197 -0.67 16.30 4.81
N HIS A 198 -1.38 15.17 4.68
CA HIS A 198 -2.80 15.16 4.31
C HIS A 198 -3.79 14.99 5.46
N LEU A 199 -3.39 14.32 6.54
CA LEU A 199 -4.30 14.00 7.63
C LEU A 199 -4.66 15.26 8.45
N ASP A 200 -5.90 15.40 8.89
CA ASP A 200 -6.36 16.55 9.69
C ASP A 200 -5.44 16.81 10.90
N ALA A 201 -5.06 18.07 11.13
CA ALA A 201 -4.09 18.46 12.16
C ALA A 201 -4.55 18.17 13.61
N GLY A 202 -5.85 17.97 13.82
CA GLY A 202 -6.46 17.54 15.07
C GLY A 202 -6.32 16.03 15.32
N LEU A 203 -6.04 15.23 14.28
CA LEU A 203 -5.81 13.79 14.42
C LEU A 203 -4.37 13.54 14.83
N ARG A 204 -4.17 13.43 16.16
CA ARG A 204 -2.89 13.32 16.83
C ARG A 204 -2.75 11.94 17.49
N PRO A 205 -2.26 10.93 16.76
CA PRO A 205 -2.14 9.58 17.28
C PRO A 205 -1.02 9.49 18.32
N SER A 206 -1.27 8.75 19.40
CA SER A 206 -0.27 8.38 20.42
C SER A 206 0.37 7.02 20.15
N VAL A 207 -0.28 6.21 19.31
CA VAL A 207 0.23 4.94 18.83
C VAL A 207 0.04 4.86 17.32
N ILE A 208 1.06 4.35 16.62
CA ILE A 208 0.94 3.94 15.23
C ILE A 208 1.26 2.45 15.13
N LEU A 209 0.37 1.70 14.50
CA LEU A 209 0.60 0.30 14.10
C LEU A 209 0.61 0.27 12.58
N MET A 210 1.64 -0.32 11.96
CA MET A 210 1.68 -0.36 10.50
C MET A 210 2.40 -1.59 9.95
N ASN A 211 1.92 -2.04 8.79
CA ASN A 211 2.57 -3.02 7.93
C ASN A 211 2.73 -2.38 6.55
N PRO A 212 3.70 -1.45 6.38
CA PRO A 212 3.88 -0.74 5.11
C PRO A 212 4.19 -1.70 3.97
N PRO A 213 3.89 -1.33 2.71
CA PRO A 213 4.33 -2.10 1.56
C PRO A 213 5.87 -2.22 1.56
N PHE A 214 6.37 -3.42 1.32
CA PHE A 214 7.80 -3.73 1.48
C PHE A 214 8.69 -3.14 0.37
N SER A 215 8.14 -2.75 -0.79
CA SER A 215 8.89 -2.07 -1.87
C SER A 215 8.03 -1.36 -2.95
N ALA A 216 6.72 -1.17 -2.73
CA ALA A 216 5.85 -0.46 -3.67
C ALA A 216 5.69 1.02 -3.26
N VAL A 217 5.92 1.93 -4.20
CA VAL A 217 5.48 3.33 -4.12
C VAL A 217 4.24 3.44 -5.00
N ALA A 218 3.20 4.11 -4.53
CA ALA A 218 2.03 4.37 -5.36
C ALA A 218 2.45 5.12 -6.64
N ASN A 219 1.97 4.65 -7.80
CA ASN A 219 2.16 5.29 -9.10
C ASN A 219 3.62 5.36 -9.61
N VAL A 220 4.53 4.49 -9.15
CA VAL A 220 5.89 4.36 -9.69
C VAL A 220 6.17 2.91 -10.08
N ASP A 221 6.46 2.65 -11.36
CA ASP A 221 6.97 1.37 -11.82
C ASP A 221 8.43 1.18 -11.34
N GLY A 222 8.61 0.39 -10.27
CA GLY A 222 9.94 -0.01 -9.80
C GLY A 222 9.98 -0.33 -8.30
N ARG A 223 10.80 -1.32 -7.93
CA ARG A 223 11.12 -1.60 -6.52
C ARG A 223 11.99 -0.47 -5.99
N THR A 224 11.43 0.41 -5.17
CA THR A 224 12.26 1.40 -4.47
C THR A 224 12.58 0.89 -3.09
N THR A 225 13.85 0.95 -2.72
CA THR A 225 14.29 0.73 -1.34
C THR A 225 13.67 1.80 -0.42
N GLU A 226 13.37 3.00 -0.91
CA GLU A 226 12.93 4.09 -0.05
C GLU A 226 11.46 4.04 0.40
N ALA A 227 10.60 3.23 -0.24
CA ALA A 227 9.15 3.21 0.02
C ALA A 227 8.82 3.03 1.52
N THR A 228 9.34 1.96 2.13
CA THR A 228 9.12 1.65 3.55
C THR A 228 9.65 2.76 4.45
N ALA A 229 10.84 3.30 4.16
CA ALA A 229 11.45 4.37 4.96
C ALA A 229 10.61 5.67 4.92
N ARG A 230 10.07 6.04 3.75
CA ARG A 230 9.17 7.20 3.59
C ARG A 230 7.90 7.05 4.41
N HIS A 231 7.26 5.89 4.35
CA HIS A 231 6.07 5.60 5.15
C HIS A 231 6.35 5.73 6.65
N LEU A 232 7.46 5.14 7.15
CA LEU A 232 7.85 5.27 8.55
C LEU A 232 8.17 6.72 8.94
N ARG A 233 8.85 7.49 8.07
CA ARG A 233 9.15 8.91 8.33
C ARG A 233 7.87 9.74 8.46
N SER A 234 6.94 9.59 7.52
CA SER A 234 5.67 10.32 7.56
C SER A 234 4.84 9.93 8.79
N ALA A 235 4.74 8.64 9.09
CA ALA A 235 4.09 8.16 10.30
C ALA A 235 4.74 8.70 11.59
N LEU A 236 6.08 8.67 11.70
CA LEU A 236 6.79 9.26 12.84
C LEU A 236 6.58 10.77 12.94
N ALA A 237 6.47 11.50 11.83
CA ALA A 237 6.19 12.93 11.83
C ALA A 237 4.80 13.22 12.42
N ARG A 238 3.80 12.41 12.05
CA ARG A 238 2.42 12.51 12.55
C ARG A 238 2.23 12.09 14.02
N LEU A 239 3.06 11.17 14.51
CA LEU A 239 3.02 10.69 15.89
C LEU A 239 3.24 11.83 16.91
N VAL A 240 2.50 11.87 18.01
CA VAL A 240 2.75 12.86 19.07
C VAL A 240 4.09 12.61 19.79
N PRO A 241 4.76 13.65 20.34
CA PRO A 241 5.93 13.46 21.18
C PRO A 241 5.64 12.50 22.35
N GLY A 242 6.53 11.53 22.60
CA GLY A 242 6.30 10.46 23.57
C GLY A 242 5.37 9.33 23.10
N GLY A 243 4.82 9.42 21.88
CA GLY A 243 4.07 8.34 21.25
C GLY A 243 4.97 7.19 20.80
N ARG A 244 4.35 6.05 20.46
CA ARG A 244 5.03 4.84 19.98
C ARG A 244 4.57 4.43 18.58
N LEU A 245 5.51 4.14 17.71
CA LEU A 245 5.28 3.51 16.41
C LEU A 245 5.79 2.06 16.43
N VAL A 246 4.97 1.13 15.95
CA VAL A 246 5.36 -0.27 15.73
C VAL A 246 5.15 -0.59 14.25
N ALA A 247 6.23 -0.95 13.58
CA ALA A 247 6.23 -1.32 12.16
C ALA A 247 6.58 -2.79 11.96
N ILE A 248 5.82 -3.44 11.08
CA ILE A 248 6.12 -4.76 10.53
C ILE A 248 6.79 -4.55 9.17
N THR A 249 8.07 -4.90 9.05
CA THR A 249 8.87 -4.72 7.82
C THR A 249 9.49 -6.04 7.38
N GLY A 250 10.13 -6.08 6.20
CA GLY A 250 10.96 -7.22 5.81
C GLY A 250 12.19 -7.33 6.73
N SER A 251 12.73 -8.55 6.91
CA SER A 251 13.87 -8.80 7.80
C SER A 251 15.11 -7.95 7.45
N GLY A 252 15.31 -7.73 6.15
CA GLY A 252 16.42 -6.97 5.58
C GLY A 252 16.36 -5.46 5.87
N PHE A 253 15.20 -4.90 6.23
CA PHE A 253 15.09 -3.51 6.69
C PHE A 253 15.56 -3.42 8.15
N ALA A 254 16.86 -3.30 8.34
CA ALA A 254 17.51 -3.38 9.65
C ALA A 254 18.52 -2.25 9.85
N ALA A 255 18.67 -1.78 11.09
CA ALA A 255 19.54 -0.65 11.41
C ALA A 255 21.05 -0.96 11.24
N ASP A 256 21.43 -2.23 11.37
CA ASP A 256 22.78 -2.76 11.19
C ASP A 256 23.08 -3.15 9.73
N ALA A 257 22.08 -3.13 8.85
CA ALA A 257 22.27 -3.39 7.43
C ALA A 257 22.81 -2.12 6.72
N PRO A 258 23.99 -2.20 6.04
CA PRO A 258 24.62 -1.03 5.43
C PRO A 258 23.70 -0.25 4.47
N ALA A 259 22.88 -0.96 3.69
CA ALA A 259 21.93 -0.39 2.74
C ALA A 259 20.85 0.51 3.38
N TRP A 260 20.62 0.38 4.69
CA TRP A 260 19.58 1.11 5.42
C TRP A 260 20.12 2.07 6.47
N SER A 261 21.44 2.14 6.64
CA SER A 261 22.10 2.95 7.67
C SER A 261 21.63 4.42 7.65
N GLU A 262 21.69 5.08 6.50
CA GLU A 262 21.23 6.48 6.34
C GLU A 262 19.74 6.66 6.65
N ASN A 263 18.91 5.69 6.26
CA ASN A 263 17.48 5.70 6.55
C ASN A 263 17.21 5.60 8.06
N PHE A 264 17.94 4.73 8.77
CA PHE A 264 17.81 4.61 10.22
C PHE A 264 18.40 5.81 10.97
N VAL A 265 19.48 6.42 10.48
CA VAL A 265 19.96 7.72 11.01
C VAL A 265 18.83 8.73 10.96
N ARG A 266 18.21 8.89 9.79
CA ARG A 266 17.08 9.79 9.56
C ARG A 266 15.85 9.48 10.42
N LEU A 267 15.47 8.21 10.55
CA LEU A 267 14.34 7.80 11.39
C LEU A 267 14.61 8.08 12.87
N THR A 268 15.87 7.95 13.30
CA THR A 268 16.29 8.14 14.69
C THR A 268 16.81 9.54 14.99
N GLU A 269 16.61 10.52 14.10
CA GLU A 269 16.87 11.95 14.39
C GLU A 269 15.91 12.50 15.44
N SER A 270 14.65 12.08 15.41
CA SER A 270 13.58 12.53 16.31
C SER A 270 12.90 11.40 17.08
N SER A 271 13.41 10.17 16.95
CA SER A 271 12.88 8.99 17.62
C SER A 271 13.97 8.09 18.15
N ARG A 272 13.59 7.20 19.07
CA ARG A 272 14.45 6.15 19.60
C ARG A 272 13.99 4.79 19.10
N LEU A 273 14.86 4.07 18.40
CA LEU A 273 14.63 2.64 18.13
C LEU A 273 14.85 1.87 19.43
N VAL A 274 13.76 1.48 20.10
CA VAL A 274 13.78 0.83 21.42
C VAL A 274 13.79 -0.69 21.33
N PHE A 275 13.27 -1.26 20.24
CA PHE A 275 13.31 -2.70 20.01
C PHE A 275 13.33 -3.00 18.51
N THR A 276 14.04 -4.07 18.14
CA THR A 276 13.93 -4.65 16.82
C THR A 276 14.14 -6.17 16.89
N GLY A 277 13.32 -6.93 16.16
CA GLY A 277 13.40 -8.39 16.15
C GLY A 277 12.91 -8.96 14.83
N ALA A 278 13.77 -9.73 14.16
CA ALA A 278 13.44 -10.48 12.95
C ALA A 278 12.93 -11.88 13.29
N VAL A 279 12.11 -12.45 12.41
CA VAL A 279 11.60 -13.82 12.46
C VAL A 279 11.79 -14.52 11.12
N SER A 280 12.18 -15.79 11.18
CA SER A 280 12.45 -16.61 10.01
C SER A 280 11.24 -16.79 9.10
N GLY A 281 11.48 -16.76 7.80
CA GLY A 281 10.51 -17.00 6.74
C GLY A 281 9.85 -18.38 6.82
N ALA A 282 10.54 -19.36 7.40
CA ALA A 282 10.02 -20.71 7.61
C ALA A 282 8.75 -20.73 8.47
N ALA A 283 8.59 -19.75 9.38
CA ALA A 283 7.40 -19.60 10.20
C ALA A 283 6.13 -19.29 9.38
N PHE A 284 6.30 -18.71 8.17
CA PHE A 284 5.21 -18.27 7.33
C PHE A 284 4.91 -19.22 6.16
N ALA A 285 5.69 -20.28 5.97
CA ALA A 285 5.56 -21.19 4.83
C ALA A 285 4.14 -21.77 4.68
N LYS A 286 3.44 -22.00 5.80
CA LYS A 286 2.04 -22.46 5.82
C LYS A 286 1.00 -21.41 5.40
N HIS A 287 1.39 -20.14 5.33
CA HIS A 287 0.54 -19.00 4.94
C HIS A 287 0.86 -18.50 3.52
N GLY A 288 1.60 -19.28 2.72
CA GLY A 288 1.87 -18.96 1.31
C GLY A 288 3.01 -17.96 1.07
N THR A 289 3.76 -17.60 2.11
CA THR A 289 4.93 -16.72 2.02
C THR A 289 6.12 -17.31 2.78
N SER A 290 7.33 -17.09 2.29
CA SER A 290 8.58 -17.44 2.98
C SER A 290 9.36 -16.16 3.34
N PHE A 291 8.67 -15.03 3.38
CA PHE A 291 9.29 -13.75 3.63
C PHE A 291 9.67 -13.67 5.11
N GLU A 292 10.95 -13.51 5.36
CA GLU A 292 11.44 -13.16 6.67
C GLU A 292 10.94 -11.75 7.03
N THR A 293 10.34 -11.60 8.20
CA THR A 293 9.74 -10.34 8.64
C THR A 293 10.40 -9.85 9.92
N ARG A 294 10.19 -8.58 10.25
CA ARG A 294 10.75 -7.91 11.42
C ARG A 294 9.73 -7.00 12.05
N ILE A 295 9.75 -6.91 13.38
CA ILE A 295 9.08 -5.86 14.14
C ILE A 295 10.12 -4.86 14.61
N SER A 296 9.87 -3.58 14.36
CA SER A 296 10.66 -2.46 14.87
C SER A 296 9.77 -1.50 15.66
N VAL A 297 10.24 -1.08 16.83
CA VAL A 297 9.50 -0.22 17.76
C VAL A 297 10.27 1.07 17.95
N PHE A 298 9.61 2.19 17.67
CA PHE A 298 10.17 3.53 17.78
C PHE A 298 9.36 4.34 18.80
N ASP A 299 10.04 4.97 19.75
CA ASP A 299 9.43 5.97 20.64
C ASP A 299 9.82 7.36 20.15
N LYS A 300 8.84 8.24 19.89
CA LYS A 300 9.13 9.61 19.46
C LYS A 300 9.68 10.42 20.63
N CYS A 301 10.85 11.00 20.45
CA CYS A 301 11.52 11.77 21.50
C CYS A 301 10.74 13.05 21.81
N ARG A 302 10.72 13.43 23.08
CA ARG A 302 10.29 14.78 23.48
C ARG A 302 11.39 15.79 23.24
N CYS A 303 11.02 17.07 23.30
CA CYS A 303 11.99 18.15 23.23
C CYS A 303 13.08 17.95 24.30
N GLY A 304 14.35 17.90 23.88
CA GLY A 304 15.50 17.71 24.75
C GLY A 304 15.88 16.26 25.07
N GLU A 305 15.09 15.26 24.67
CA GLU A 305 15.47 13.85 24.82
C GLU A 305 16.47 13.41 23.74
N LYS A 306 17.37 12.50 24.11
CA LYS A 306 18.32 11.91 23.15
C LYS A 306 17.63 10.87 22.27
N ALA A 307 17.61 11.15 20.97
CA ALA A 307 17.22 10.23 19.92
C ALA A 307 18.36 9.23 19.61
N GLY A 308 18.10 8.25 18.74
CA GLY A 308 19.10 7.25 18.34
C GLY A 308 18.63 5.80 18.50
N ILE A 309 19.57 4.87 18.57
CA ILE A 309 19.28 3.43 18.69
C ILE A 309 19.66 2.97 20.10
N THR A 310 18.70 2.43 20.84
CA THR A 310 18.93 1.75 22.13
C THR A 310 18.63 0.26 22.07
N ALA A 311 18.01 -0.21 20.99
CA ALA A 311 17.76 -1.62 20.76
C ALA A 311 19.08 -2.41 20.61
N ASP A 312 19.10 -3.63 21.12
CA ASP A 312 20.19 -4.57 20.92
C ASP A 312 20.11 -5.17 19.50
N LEU A 313 20.97 -4.66 18.61
CA LEU A 313 21.02 -5.09 17.20
C LEU A 313 21.70 -6.44 17.00
N ALA A 314 22.48 -6.93 17.98
CA ALA A 314 23.27 -8.16 17.84
C ALA A 314 22.44 -9.44 18.10
N ARG A 315 21.14 -9.31 18.36
CA ARG A 315 20.28 -10.45 18.69
C ARG A 315 20.00 -11.33 17.47
N PRO A 316 20.07 -12.67 17.64
CA PRO A 316 19.77 -13.58 16.55
C PRO A 316 18.30 -13.49 16.13
N MET A 317 18.06 -13.85 14.88
CA MET A 317 16.72 -14.00 14.32
C MET A 317 15.90 -15.03 15.10
N SER A 318 14.64 -14.71 15.36
CA SER A 318 13.70 -15.63 16.00
C SER A 318 13.26 -16.73 15.02
N VAL A 319 13.12 -17.95 15.52
CA VAL A 319 12.72 -19.12 14.73
C VAL A 319 11.24 -19.05 14.36
N ASP A 320 10.41 -18.51 15.25
CA ASP A 320 8.97 -18.32 15.05
C ASP A 320 8.43 -17.07 15.76
N ALA A 321 7.14 -16.80 15.54
CA ALA A 321 6.45 -15.65 16.14
C ALA A 321 6.27 -15.77 17.66
N ALA A 322 6.29 -16.98 18.22
CA ALA A 322 6.18 -17.18 19.66
C ALA A 322 7.46 -16.73 20.37
N GLN A 323 8.63 -17.08 19.81
CA GLN A 323 9.91 -16.61 20.31
C GLN A 323 10.04 -15.09 20.16
N LEU A 324 9.60 -14.51 19.03
CA LEU A 324 9.59 -13.06 18.86
C LEU A 324 8.70 -12.36 19.89
N LEU A 325 7.50 -12.89 20.14
CA LEU A 325 6.59 -12.36 21.16
C LEU A 325 7.18 -12.45 22.57
N ALA A 326 7.84 -13.57 22.91
CA ALA A 326 8.51 -13.71 24.19
C ALA A 326 9.61 -12.66 24.38
N ARG A 327 10.39 -12.38 23.32
CA ARG A 327 11.39 -11.30 23.33
C ARG A 327 10.74 -9.93 23.49
N ILE A 328 9.65 -9.65 22.78
CA ILE A 328 8.91 -8.39 22.91
C ILE A 328 8.47 -8.16 24.35
N LEU A 329 7.88 -9.18 25.00
CA LEU A 329 7.41 -9.09 26.37
C LEU A 329 8.55 -8.89 27.39
N ALA A 330 9.76 -9.35 27.09
CA ALA A 330 10.92 -9.24 27.97
C ALA A 330 11.75 -7.96 27.73
N GLU A 331 11.87 -7.51 26.49
CA GLU A 331 12.85 -6.52 26.04
C GLU A 331 12.22 -5.15 25.74
N VAL A 332 10.93 -5.07 25.35
CA VAL A 332 10.30 -3.80 25.00
C VAL A 332 10.03 -2.97 26.26
N PRO A 333 10.62 -1.76 26.38
CA PRO A 333 10.43 -0.93 27.56
C PRO A 333 8.99 -0.40 27.68
N PRO A 334 8.53 -0.06 28.90
CA PRO A 334 7.29 0.67 29.10
C PRO A 334 7.24 1.94 28.24
N ARG A 335 6.06 2.29 27.73
CA ARG A 335 5.85 3.53 27.00
C ARG A 335 6.13 4.78 27.83
N LEU A 336 6.58 5.83 27.14
CA LEU A 336 6.73 7.16 27.72
C LEU A 336 5.34 7.72 28.13
N SER A 337 5.25 8.35 29.31
CA SER A 337 3.98 8.85 29.86
C SER A 337 3.53 10.13 29.15
N LEU A 338 2.49 10.09 28.31
CA LEU A 338 2.01 11.26 27.56
C LEU A 338 1.80 12.49 28.46
N ASP A 339 2.22 13.67 27.99
CA ASP A 339 2.04 14.92 28.75
C ASP A 339 0.54 15.23 28.92
N ALA A 340 0.18 15.81 30.08
CA ALA A 340 -1.22 16.00 30.52
C ALA A 340 -2.06 16.99 29.68
N GLY A 341 -1.56 17.42 28.52
CA GLY A 341 -2.20 18.39 27.60
C GLY A 341 -2.61 17.83 26.25
N ASP A 342 -2.30 16.57 25.92
CA ASP A 342 -2.73 15.92 24.67
C ASP A 342 -3.92 14.96 24.94
N PRO A 343 -5.18 15.43 24.93
CA PRO A 343 -6.30 14.53 24.99
C PRO A 343 -6.55 13.93 23.61
N ALA A 344 -6.37 12.61 23.49
CA ALA A 344 -7.20 11.81 22.60
C ALA A 344 -8.66 11.98 23.03
N ARG A 345 -9.37 12.94 22.42
CA ARG A 345 -10.82 13.08 22.53
C ARG A 345 -11.40 13.51 21.20
N SER A 346 -11.59 12.55 20.31
CA SER A 346 -12.78 12.62 19.45
C SER A 346 -13.98 12.36 20.35
N ARG A 347 -14.55 13.44 20.91
CA ARG A 347 -15.84 13.37 21.57
C ARG A 347 -16.88 13.09 20.48
N SER A 348 -17.57 11.97 20.61
CA SER A 348 -18.87 11.74 20.00
C SER A 348 -19.74 12.99 20.21
N THR A 349 -20.10 13.66 19.11
CA THR A 349 -21.03 14.78 19.12
C THR A 349 -22.45 14.23 19.23
N SER A 350 -22.91 14.05 20.47
CA SER A 350 -24.34 13.99 20.76
C SER A 350 -24.97 15.33 20.35
N PRO A 351 -26.06 15.35 19.56
CA PRO A 351 -26.63 16.59 19.03
C PRO A 351 -27.62 17.20 20.01
N PHE A 352 -27.21 17.69 21.19
CA PHE A 352 -28.06 18.60 21.99
C PHE A 352 -27.24 19.41 23.01
N GLN A 353 -27.67 20.67 23.20
CA GLN A 353 -27.11 21.81 23.95
C GLN A 353 -26.22 22.73 23.09
N GLY A 354 -26.46 24.03 22.93
CA GLY A 354 -27.38 24.98 23.57
C GLY A 354 -26.71 26.36 23.47
N ILE A 355 -27.38 27.34 22.87
CA ILE A 355 -26.87 28.69 22.52
C ILE A 355 -26.45 29.47 23.79
N PRO A 356 -25.31 30.18 23.79
CA PRO A 356 -25.27 31.66 23.67
C PRO A 356 -24.02 32.14 22.88
N ALA A 357 -23.79 33.40 22.52
CA ALA A 357 -24.55 34.61 22.22
C ALA A 357 -23.53 35.54 21.51
N ARG A 358 -24.03 36.45 20.68
CA ARG A 358 -23.27 37.47 19.92
C ARG A 358 -22.45 38.41 20.82
N ALA A 359 -21.29 38.83 20.31
CA ALA A 359 -20.75 40.20 20.41
C ALA A 359 -19.67 40.38 19.31
N SER A 360 -19.94 41.16 18.24
CA SER A 360 -19.28 42.45 17.90
C SER A 360 -17.77 42.47 18.20
N GLY A 361 -16.83 42.50 17.27
CA GLY A 361 -16.70 43.34 16.07
C GLY A 361 -15.56 44.35 16.31
N PHE A 362 -14.53 44.41 15.44
CA PHE A 362 -13.88 45.65 14.94
C PHE A 362 -12.70 45.38 13.98
N ALA A 363 -12.77 46.07 12.84
CA ALA A 363 -11.74 46.65 11.97
C ALA A 363 -10.46 45.88 11.53
N ALA A 364 -10.45 45.66 10.21
CA ALA A 364 -9.37 45.75 9.23
C ALA A 364 -7.97 46.25 9.65
N THR A 365 -6.94 45.50 9.23
CA THR A 365 -5.64 46.08 8.80
C THR A 365 -5.02 45.27 7.66
N LYS A 366 -4.37 46.00 6.76
CA LYS A 366 -3.91 45.62 5.42
C LYS A 366 -2.80 44.57 5.43
N SER A 367 -2.86 43.69 4.43
CA SER A 367 -1.85 42.69 4.09
C SER A 367 -0.52 43.36 3.72
N ARG A 368 0.58 42.88 4.31
CA ARG A 368 1.96 43.28 3.99
C ARG A 368 2.68 42.05 3.45
N ALA A 369 2.87 42.05 2.13
CA ALA A 369 3.64 41.04 1.41
C ALA A 369 5.10 41.05 1.87
N THR A 370 5.62 39.87 2.21
CA THR A 370 7.05 39.60 2.40
C THR A 370 7.57 38.90 1.17
N GLN A 371 8.61 39.48 0.56
CA GLN A 371 9.28 39.03 -0.65
C GLN A 371 10.10 37.76 -0.39
N SER A 372 9.96 36.77 -1.28
CA SER A 372 10.85 35.62 -1.38
C SER A 372 12.14 36.00 -2.12
N PRO A 373 13.32 35.50 -1.72
CA PRO A 373 14.56 35.76 -2.46
C PRO A 373 14.57 34.94 -3.76
N LYS A 374 14.84 35.62 -4.88
CA LYS A 374 15.15 34.99 -6.17
C LYS A 374 16.59 34.50 -6.14
N THR A 375 16.78 33.21 -6.35
CA THR A 375 18.09 32.65 -6.68
C THR A 375 18.13 32.50 -8.20
N ASP A 376 18.83 33.40 -8.87
CA ASP A 376 19.21 33.25 -10.28
C ASP A 376 20.24 32.11 -10.38
N ALA A 377 19.76 30.89 -10.59
CA ALA A 377 20.58 29.85 -11.17
C ALA A 377 20.49 30.00 -12.69
N HIS A 378 21.56 30.53 -13.28
CA HIS A 378 21.79 30.49 -14.71
C HIS A 378 21.83 29.00 -15.14
N VAL A 379 20.68 28.45 -15.55
CA VAL A 379 20.61 27.14 -16.19
C VAL A 379 21.13 27.35 -17.61
N SER A 380 22.40 27.03 -17.81
CA SER A 380 22.91 26.80 -19.16
C SER A 380 22.09 25.64 -19.73
N THR A 381 21.20 25.94 -20.68
CA THR A 381 20.46 24.91 -21.43
C THR A 381 21.48 23.96 -22.04
N PRO A 382 21.51 22.68 -21.64
CA PRO A 382 22.41 21.73 -22.28
C PRO A 382 22.05 21.64 -23.77
N ASP A 383 23.09 21.53 -24.60
CA ASP A 383 22.95 21.38 -26.05
C ASP A 383 22.16 20.09 -26.33
N ALA A 384 20.90 20.25 -26.74
CA ALA A 384 19.92 19.18 -26.89
C ALA A 384 19.50 19.10 -28.35
N GLU A 385 19.57 17.88 -28.90
CA GLU A 385 19.27 17.59 -30.29
C GLU A 385 18.03 16.70 -30.37
N ASP A 386 17.27 16.83 -31.46
CA ASP A 386 16.13 15.95 -31.73
C ASP A 386 16.65 14.55 -32.08
N LEU A 387 16.09 13.51 -31.43
CA LEU A 387 16.40 12.12 -31.77
C LEU A 387 15.86 11.77 -33.16
N GLY A 388 16.78 11.63 -34.11
CA GLY A 388 16.50 11.14 -35.46
C GLY A 388 16.23 9.63 -35.47
N TYR A 389 15.11 9.23 -36.06
CA TYR A 389 14.77 7.84 -36.36
C TYR A 389 13.91 7.77 -37.63
N THR A 390 14.00 6.65 -38.33
CA THR A 390 13.20 6.36 -39.52
C THR A 390 12.19 5.26 -39.22
N LEU A 391 10.98 5.39 -39.77
CA LEU A 391 9.96 4.34 -39.65
C LEU A 391 10.32 3.17 -40.56
N ARG A 392 10.21 1.95 -40.04
CA ARG A 392 10.32 0.75 -40.87
C ARG A 392 8.99 0.53 -41.58
N GLU A 393 9.04 0.33 -42.89
CA GLU A 393 7.89 -0.20 -43.62
C GLU A 393 7.70 -1.65 -43.18
N THR A 394 6.46 -2.01 -42.84
CA THR A 394 6.09 -3.40 -42.55
C THR A 394 6.27 -4.17 -43.84
N ALA A 395 7.45 -4.76 -44.03
CA ALA A 395 7.65 -5.76 -45.05
C ALA A 395 6.80 -6.98 -44.64
N ASP A 396 5.81 -7.32 -45.46
CA ASP A 396 4.98 -8.53 -45.36
C ASP A 396 5.80 -9.84 -45.34
N ASP A 397 7.14 -9.78 -45.40
CA ASP A 397 8.06 -10.91 -45.44
C ASP A 397 8.55 -11.42 -44.07
N LEU A 398 8.14 -10.82 -42.94
CA LEU A 398 8.52 -11.33 -41.61
C LEU A 398 7.52 -12.33 -41.01
N GLY A 399 6.30 -12.40 -41.54
CA GLY A 399 5.23 -13.27 -41.01
C GLY A 399 5.31 -14.74 -41.47
N ALA A 400 5.92 -15.03 -42.62
CA ALA A 400 5.89 -16.39 -43.19
C ALA A 400 7.14 -17.23 -42.92
N ALA A 401 8.28 -16.62 -42.58
CA ALA A 401 9.58 -17.30 -42.53
C ALA A 401 10.23 -17.41 -41.14
N ARG A 402 9.58 -16.96 -40.07
CA ARG A 402 10.19 -16.89 -38.72
C ARG A 402 9.33 -17.39 -37.57
N LEU A 403 8.28 -18.16 -37.83
CA LEU A 403 7.60 -18.91 -36.76
C LEU A 403 8.54 -20.02 -36.27
N SER A 404 9.46 -19.67 -35.36
CA SER A 404 10.22 -20.66 -34.62
C SER A 404 9.34 -21.21 -33.51
N ASP A 405 9.36 -22.53 -33.29
CA ASP A 405 8.62 -23.23 -32.23
C ASP A 405 9.09 -22.87 -30.79
N ALA A 406 9.87 -21.79 -30.66
CA ALA A 406 10.46 -21.32 -29.42
C ALA A 406 9.53 -20.32 -28.71
N ILE A 407 9.34 -20.51 -27.41
CA ILE A 407 8.48 -19.65 -26.57
C ILE A 407 9.01 -18.20 -26.48
N TYR A 408 10.32 -18.02 -26.71
CA TYR A 408 11.00 -16.73 -26.64
C TYR A 408 11.82 -16.44 -27.89
N GLU A 409 11.72 -15.22 -28.40
CA GLU A 409 12.48 -14.68 -29.51
C GLU A 409 13.40 -13.55 -29.04
N THR A 410 14.48 -13.30 -29.77
CA THR A 410 15.37 -12.16 -29.45
C THR A 410 14.66 -10.85 -29.77
N PHE A 411 14.56 -9.96 -28.78
CA PHE A 411 13.96 -8.65 -28.93
C PHE A 411 14.79 -7.77 -29.89
N ARG A 412 14.12 -7.08 -30.79
CA ARG A 412 14.69 -6.07 -31.72
C ARG A 412 13.60 -5.04 -32.05
N LEU A 413 14.01 -3.81 -32.32
CA LEU A 413 13.10 -2.75 -32.75
C LEU A 413 12.41 -3.14 -34.07
N GLN A 414 11.08 -3.17 -34.05
CA GLN A 414 10.24 -3.63 -35.16
C GLN A 414 9.66 -2.47 -35.98
N ALA A 415 9.28 -1.37 -35.33
CA ALA A 415 8.57 -0.25 -35.96
C ALA A 415 9.50 0.88 -36.44
N ILE A 416 10.68 1.02 -35.83
CA ILE A 416 11.61 2.12 -36.05
C ILE A 416 13.06 1.65 -36.21
N ASP A 417 13.87 2.47 -36.86
CA ASP A 417 15.32 2.33 -36.95
C ASP A 417 15.97 3.62 -36.44
N ILE A 418 16.89 3.50 -35.48
CA ILE A 418 17.58 4.62 -34.86
C ILE A 418 19.05 4.58 -35.30
N PRO A 419 19.47 5.42 -36.25
CA PRO A 419 20.84 5.41 -36.74
C PRO A 419 21.85 5.65 -35.62
N GLY A 420 22.85 4.76 -35.52
CA GLY A 420 23.93 4.89 -34.53
C GLY A 420 23.57 4.44 -33.11
N ALA A 421 22.36 3.94 -32.84
CA ALA A 421 22.00 3.42 -31.53
C ALA A 421 22.80 2.15 -31.19
N ALA A 422 23.29 2.07 -29.95
CA ALA A 422 24.00 0.89 -29.46
C ALA A 422 23.00 -0.23 -29.12
N PRO A 423 23.32 -1.51 -29.41
CA PRO A 423 22.48 -2.61 -28.98
C PRO A 423 22.45 -2.70 -27.44
N HIS A 424 21.32 -3.13 -26.88
CA HIS A 424 21.21 -3.32 -25.44
C HIS A 424 22.29 -4.28 -24.87
N PRO A 425 22.98 -3.93 -23.77
CA PRO A 425 24.13 -4.70 -23.24
C PRO A 425 23.75 -6.10 -22.76
N THR A 426 22.50 -6.30 -22.37
CA THR A 426 21.92 -7.62 -22.07
C THR A 426 21.09 -8.12 -23.25
N LYS A 427 21.16 -9.42 -23.56
CA LYS A 427 20.31 -10.05 -24.58
C LYS A 427 18.85 -9.99 -24.15
N LEU A 428 18.09 -9.09 -24.76
CA LEU A 428 16.66 -8.97 -24.53
C LEU A 428 15.91 -10.05 -25.32
N VAL A 429 14.87 -10.60 -24.70
CA VAL A 429 13.96 -11.57 -25.33
C VAL A 429 12.52 -11.10 -25.17
N GLN A 430 11.68 -11.46 -26.13
CA GLN A 430 10.24 -11.21 -26.13
C GLN A 430 9.52 -12.53 -26.40
N SER A 431 8.27 -12.66 -25.97
CA SER A 431 7.48 -13.84 -26.32
C SER A 431 7.21 -13.88 -27.83
N ALA A 432 7.08 -15.08 -28.40
CA ALA A 432 6.74 -15.24 -29.81
C ALA A 432 5.42 -14.53 -30.17
N ALA A 433 4.46 -14.50 -29.24
CA ALA A 433 3.20 -13.77 -29.40
C ALA A 433 3.42 -12.26 -29.54
N MET A 434 4.26 -11.65 -28.69
CA MET A 434 4.61 -10.22 -28.81
C MET A 434 5.44 -9.93 -30.07
N ALA A 435 6.31 -10.86 -30.47
CA ALA A 435 7.10 -10.73 -31.69
C ALA A 435 6.26 -10.71 -32.97
N SER A 436 5.09 -11.34 -32.95
CA SER A 436 4.20 -11.48 -34.10
C SER A 436 3.45 -10.20 -34.48
N VAL A 437 3.42 -9.18 -33.60
CA VAL A 437 2.69 -7.93 -33.83
C VAL A 437 3.62 -6.74 -33.66
N ALA A 438 3.79 -5.95 -34.72
CA ALA A 438 4.61 -4.75 -34.66
C ALA A 438 3.95 -3.65 -33.80
N PRO A 439 4.73 -2.92 -32.97
CA PRO A 439 4.25 -1.73 -32.26
C PRO A 439 3.71 -0.64 -33.21
N PRO A 440 2.80 0.25 -32.74
CA PRO A 440 2.30 1.35 -33.56
C PRO A 440 3.42 2.31 -33.96
N LYS A 441 3.37 2.90 -35.14
CA LYS A 441 4.44 3.80 -35.62
C LYS A 441 4.41 5.15 -34.87
N PRO A 442 5.46 5.53 -34.13
CA PRO A 442 5.47 6.77 -33.36
C PRO A 442 5.76 7.99 -34.26
N SER A 443 5.29 9.15 -33.83
CA SER A 443 5.50 10.46 -34.47
C SER A 443 6.37 11.41 -33.63
N TYR A 444 6.44 11.18 -32.32
CA TYR A 444 7.16 11.99 -31.34
C TYR A 444 8.68 11.85 -31.45
N ARG A 445 9.39 12.98 -31.49
CA ARG A 445 10.86 13.04 -31.51
C ARG A 445 11.37 13.69 -30.23
N PRO A 446 11.91 12.92 -29.26
CA PRO A 446 12.40 13.48 -28.02
C PRO A 446 13.64 14.35 -28.25
N LYS A 447 13.75 15.46 -27.51
CA LYS A 447 14.99 16.24 -27.39
C LYS A 447 15.84 15.68 -26.28
N LEU A 448 17.02 15.19 -26.63
CA LEU A 448 17.96 14.59 -25.67
C LEU A 448 19.29 15.34 -25.69
N PRO A 449 20.01 15.42 -24.55
CA PRO A 449 21.35 15.98 -24.53
C PRO A 449 22.26 15.26 -25.53
N ALA A 450 23.07 16.01 -26.30
CA ALA A 450 23.89 15.43 -27.36
C ALA A 450 24.86 14.33 -26.89
N ALA A 451 25.24 14.32 -25.60
CA ALA A 451 26.04 13.24 -24.99
C ALA A 451 25.29 11.90 -24.93
N VAL A 452 23.97 11.91 -24.71
CA VAL A 452 23.14 10.69 -24.67
C VAL A 452 23.11 10.01 -26.03
N LEU A 453 23.06 10.80 -27.11
CA LEU A 453 23.03 10.30 -28.48
C LEU A 453 24.41 9.85 -28.98
N ARG A 454 25.46 10.62 -28.69
CA ARG A 454 26.82 10.36 -29.20
C ARG A 454 27.59 9.30 -28.42
N ASP A 455 27.42 9.25 -27.11
CA ASP A 455 28.22 8.38 -26.23
C ASP A 455 27.55 7.01 -25.99
N GLY A 456 26.40 6.75 -26.63
CA GLY A 456 25.69 5.47 -26.52
C GLY A 456 25.23 5.15 -25.10
N LEU A 457 24.92 6.18 -24.30
CA LEU A 457 24.50 6.02 -22.90
C LEU A 457 23.18 5.25 -22.77
N LEU A 458 22.34 5.33 -23.79
CA LEU A 458 21.11 4.56 -23.92
C LEU A 458 21.22 3.62 -25.11
N SER A 459 20.75 2.40 -24.90
CA SER A 459 20.60 1.42 -25.97
C SER A 459 19.40 1.71 -26.86
N ASP A 460 19.35 1.07 -28.02
CA ASP A 460 18.25 1.06 -28.97
C ASP A 460 16.87 0.81 -28.30
N ALA A 461 16.77 -0.22 -27.45
CA ALA A 461 15.53 -0.55 -26.75
C ALA A 461 15.09 0.52 -25.74
N GLN A 462 16.06 1.14 -25.05
CA GLN A 462 15.78 2.22 -24.10
C GLN A 462 15.38 3.51 -24.82
N LEU A 463 16.01 3.80 -25.96
CA LEU A 463 15.63 4.94 -26.81
C LEU A 463 14.23 4.76 -27.40
N GLU A 464 13.87 3.55 -27.86
CA GLU A 464 12.51 3.23 -28.31
C GLU A 464 11.49 3.47 -27.19
N THR A 465 11.83 3.09 -25.95
CA THR A 465 10.98 3.33 -24.77
C THR A 465 10.75 4.83 -24.53
N VAL A 466 11.79 5.65 -24.63
CA VAL A 466 11.69 7.12 -24.47
C VAL A 466 10.82 7.75 -25.56
N ILE A 467 10.92 7.25 -26.80
CA ILE A 467 10.07 7.70 -27.92
C ILE A 467 8.59 7.43 -27.61
N TYR A 468 8.23 6.20 -27.21
CA TYR A 468 6.84 5.85 -26.92
C TYR A 468 6.29 6.49 -25.64
N ALA A 469 7.13 6.68 -24.62
CA ALA A 469 6.74 7.42 -23.42
C ALA A 469 6.33 8.85 -23.78
N GLY A 470 7.07 9.51 -24.68
CA GLY A 470 6.69 10.82 -25.19
C GLY A 470 5.48 10.80 -26.12
N GLU A 471 5.34 9.78 -26.97
CA GLU A 471 4.14 9.59 -27.82
C GLU A 471 2.86 9.53 -26.99
N ALA A 472 2.89 8.90 -25.81
CA ALA A 472 1.73 8.82 -24.92
C ALA A 472 1.20 10.20 -24.47
N HIS A 473 2.08 11.21 -24.41
CA HIS A 473 1.69 12.60 -24.11
C HIS A 473 1.14 13.36 -25.33
N GLY A 474 1.18 12.78 -26.53
CA GLY A 474 0.56 13.34 -27.74
C GLY A 474 -0.95 13.11 -27.84
N ALA A 475 -1.52 12.27 -26.98
CA ALA A 475 -2.95 12.03 -26.93
C ALA A 475 -3.68 13.14 -26.15
N TYR A 476 -4.79 13.62 -26.71
CA TYR A 476 -5.71 14.48 -25.96
C TYR A 476 -6.46 13.65 -24.93
N LEU A 477 -6.56 14.17 -23.71
CA LEU A 477 -7.46 13.61 -22.70
C LEU A 477 -8.90 13.72 -23.20
N ALA A 478 -9.70 12.67 -23.01
CA ALA A 478 -11.12 12.71 -23.34
C ALA A 478 -11.83 13.78 -22.49
N GLY A 479 -12.83 14.44 -23.07
CA GLY A 479 -13.61 15.50 -22.41
C GLY A 479 -13.11 16.92 -22.72
N SER A 480 -13.80 17.90 -22.15
CA SER A 480 -13.41 19.31 -22.21
C SER A 480 -12.85 19.74 -20.86
N TRP A 481 -11.86 20.62 -20.87
CA TRP A 481 -11.10 20.97 -19.67
C TRP A 481 -10.91 22.50 -19.58
N CYS A 482 -11.11 23.06 -18.39
CA CYS A 482 -10.84 24.45 -18.08
C CYS A 482 -9.47 24.59 -17.42
N LEU A 483 -8.69 25.54 -17.91
CA LEU A 483 -7.41 25.94 -17.35
C LEU A 483 -7.61 27.17 -16.46
N ASP A 484 -6.93 27.21 -15.32
CA ASP A 484 -6.82 28.44 -14.55
C ASP A 484 -5.92 29.48 -15.23
N GLU A 485 -5.95 30.73 -14.75
CA GLU A 485 -5.19 31.84 -15.36
C GLU A 485 -3.67 31.62 -15.36
N THR A 486 -3.18 30.74 -14.48
CA THR A 486 -1.76 30.37 -14.35
C THR A 486 -1.36 29.22 -15.26
N GLY A 487 -2.31 28.42 -15.75
CA GLY A 487 -2.05 27.22 -16.55
C GLY A 487 -1.53 26.02 -15.75
N ASP A 488 -1.51 26.12 -14.42
CA ASP A 488 -0.95 25.12 -13.50
C ASP A 488 -2.04 24.18 -12.95
N MET A 489 -3.31 24.54 -13.08
CA MET A 489 -4.44 23.73 -12.65
C MET A 489 -5.42 23.48 -13.78
N VAL A 490 -5.73 22.21 -14.02
CA VAL A 490 -6.71 21.74 -15.01
C VAL A 490 -7.92 21.19 -14.26
N SER A 491 -9.13 21.61 -14.65
CA SER A 491 -10.39 21.10 -14.12
C SER A 491 -11.30 20.65 -15.26
N ALA A 492 -12.19 19.68 -15.04
CA ALA A 492 -13.15 19.28 -16.05
C ALA A 492 -14.08 20.46 -16.38
N ALA A 493 -14.26 20.74 -17.67
CA ALA A 493 -15.25 21.72 -18.10
C ALA A 493 -16.65 21.18 -17.82
N PRO A 494 -17.63 22.06 -17.54
CA PRO A 494 -19.02 21.65 -17.42
C PRO A 494 -19.50 20.94 -18.69
N ASP A 495 -20.33 19.90 -18.54
CA ASP A 495 -20.97 19.25 -19.69
C ASP A 495 -21.92 20.27 -20.37
N ASP A 496 -21.79 20.43 -21.70
CA ASP A 496 -22.68 21.27 -22.52
C ASP A 496 -24.08 20.64 -22.70
#